data_AF-A0A7Y4KDI3-F1
#
_entry.id   AF-A0A7Y4KDI3-F1
#
_cell.length_a   1.000
_cell.length_b   1.000
_cell.length_c   1.000
_cell.angle_alpha   90.00
_cell.angle_beta   90.00
_cell.angle_gamma   90.00
#
_symmetry.space_group_name_H-M   'P 1'
#
loop_
_entity.id
_entity.type
_entity.pdbx_description
1 polymer ?
#
loop_
_entity_poly.entity_id
_entity_poly.type
_entity_poly.pdbx_seq_one_letter_code
_entity_poly.pdbx_strand_id
1 'polypeptide(L)'
;MLMVMALGAGFMSCDNAKPPVKRTRAQVKRTGPATMEIIPEGGQLPYCMLFTTSEKGVIRQLTLTRENRSIRCEANQPVANTRFRVPVQEGKVRVYVFFSDEPVPTGWVAQQLYELRDKERITAMDLRLPGRIYMETLEFTPETVDPKAAGIGVTSDGGTAPDAGTRARAVEPAAH
;
A
#
# COMPACT_ATOMS: atom_id res chain seq x y z
N MET A 1 3.01 58.10 -53.48
CA MET A 1 2.61 56.74 -53.05
C MET A 1 3.54 55.73 -53.69
N LEU A 2 4.40 55.06 -52.91
CA LEU A 2 4.77 53.66 -53.13
C LEU A 2 5.61 53.18 -51.94
N MET A 3 5.15 52.08 -51.35
CA MET A 3 5.47 51.55 -50.03
C MET A 3 6.84 50.85 -49.96
N VAL A 4 7.52 51.07 -48.84
CA VAL A 4 8.63 50.24 -48.35
C VAL A 4 8.03 48.99 -47.71
N MET A 5 8.25 47.81 -48.29
CA MET A 5 7.96 46.53 -47.63
C MET A 5 9.20 46.07 -46.87
N ALA A 6 9.15 46.21 -45.54
CA ALA A 6 10.09 45.59 -44.62
C ALA A 6 9.70 44.11 -44.42
N LEU A 7 10.61 43.20 -44.77
CA LEU A 7 10.49 41.78 -44.45
C LEU A 7 10.66 41.58 -42.95
N GLY A 8 9.54 41.33 -42.26
CA GLY A 8 9.52 40.95 -40.85
C GLY A 8 9.98 39.50 -40.67
N ALA A 9 10.99 39.32 -39.82
CA ALA A 9 11.46 38.03 -39.34
C ALA A 9 10.36 37.31 -38.54
N GLY A 10 9.97 36.11 -38.99
CA GLY A 10 9.07 35.23 -38.28
C GLY A 10 9.77 34.58 -37.09
N PHE A 11 9.50 35.05 -35.89
CA PHE A 11 9.76 34.31 -34.66
C PHE A 11 8.77 33.14 -34.60
N MET A 12 9.25 31.92 -34.88
CA MET A 12 8.51 30.72 -34.51
C MET A 12 8.47 30.64 -32.98
N SER A 13 7.34 31.03 -32.41
CA SER A 13 7.02 30.80 -31.01
C SER A 13 6.88 29.30 -30.80
N CYS A 14 7.87 28.68 -30.17
CA CYS A 14 7.69 27.35 -29.58
C CYS A 14 6.53 27.44 -28.59
N ASP A 15 5.41 26.81 -28.94
CA ASP A 15 4.29 26.60 -28.04
C ASP A 15 4.81 26.04 -26.73
N ASN A 16 4.53 26.79 -25.66
CA ASN A 16 4.84 26.45 -24.28
C ASN A 16 3.97 25.24 -23.90
N ALA A 17 4.40 24.05 -24.31
CA ALA A 17 3.71 22.80 -24.01
C ALA A 17 3.67 22.64 -22.49
N LYS A 18 2.48 22.86 -21.92
CA LYS A 18 2.19 22.66 -20.50
C LYS A 18 2.73 21.28 -20.09
N PRO A 19 3.53 21.18 -19.00
CA PRO A 19 4.08 19.91 -18.58
C PRO A 19 2.97 18.86 -18.48
N PRO A 20 3.16 17.65 -19.03
CA PRO A 20 2.13 16.63 -18.99
C PRO A 20 1.72 16.41 -17.53
N VAL A 21 0.44 16.62 -17.25
CA VAL A 21 -0.15 16.42 -15.93
C VAL A 21 0.15 14.98 -15.53
N LYS A 22 0.88 14.78 -14.42
CA LYS A 22 1.04 13.45 -13.81
C LYS A 22 -0.37 12.91 -13.55
N ARG A 23 -0.80 11.94 -14.35
CA ARG A 23 -2.08 11.27 -14.13
C ARG A 23 -1.91 10.34 -12.94
N THR A 24 -2.58 10.63 -11.84
CA THR A 24 -2.77 9.68 -10.74
C THR A 24 -3.49 8.45 -11.28
N ARG A 25 -2.94 7.27 -11.04
CA ARG A 25 -3.48 6.00 -11.58
C ARG A 25 -4.15 5.14 -10.53
N ALA A 26 -3.85 5.39 -9.26
CA ALA A 26 -4.45 4.71 -8.13
C ALA A 26 -4.37 5.61 -6.90
N GLN A 27 -5.22 5.33 -5.92
CA GLN A 27 -5.22 5.99 -4.61
C GLN A 27 -5.02 4.98 -3.48
N VAL A 28 -4.38 5.44 -2.41
CA VAL A 28 -4.36 4.72 -1.13
C VAL A 28 -5.52 5.20 -0.29
N LYS A 29 -6.38 4.28 0.14
CA LYS A 29 -7.42 4.55 1.14
C LYS A 29 -7.02 3.89 2.46
N ARG A 30 -6.68 4.69 3.47
CA ARG A 30 -6.43 4.19 4.83
C ARG A 30 -7.71 3.58 5.38
N THR A 31 -7.65 2.33 5.81
CA THR A 31 -8.78 1.61 6.44
C THR A 31 -8.55 1.31 7.91
N GLY A 32 -7.39 1.69 8.43
CA GLY A 32 -7.00 1.55 9.83
C GLY A 32 -5.57 2.04 10.08
N PRO A 33 -5.06 1.88 11.31
CA PRO A 33 -3.75 2.39 11.70
C PRO A 33 -2.60 1.81 10.86
N ALA A 34 -2.68 0.51 10.57
CA ALA A 34 -1.67 -0.22 9.80
C ALA A 34 -2.26 -0.93 8.57
N THR A 35 -3.43 -0.50 8.10
CA THR A 35 -4.14 -1.15 6.98
C THR A 35 -4.60 -0.15 5.92
N MET A 36 -4.53 -0.57 4.65
CA MET A 36 -4.92 0.23 3.50
C MET A 36 -5.63 -0.61 2.42
N GLU A 37 -6.48 0.06 1.64
CA GLU A 37 -6.99 -0.41 0.34
C GLU A 37 -6.28 0.37 -0.77
N ILE A 38 -6.04 -0.26 -1.91
CA ILE A 38 -5.58 0.41 -3.14
C ILE A 38 -6.73 0.43 -4.12
N ILE A 39 -7.07 1.63 -4.63
CA ILE A 39 -8.19 1.85 -5.54
C ILE A 39 -7.64 2.35 -6.88
N PRO A 40 -7.69 1.54 -7.96
CA PRO A 40 -7.33 1.98 -9.30
C PRO A 40 -8.25 3.08 -9.81
N GLU A 41 -7.69 4.05 -10.51
CA GLU A 41 -8.46 5.06 -11.25
C GLU A 41 -9.03 4.48 -12.56
N GLY A 42 -9.95 5.22 -13.18
CA GLY A 42 -10.41 4.91 -14.53
C GLY A 42 -9.29 4.92 -15.57
N GLY A 43 -9.42 4.09 -16.62
CA GLY A 43 -8.52 4.10 -17.78
C GLY A 43 -7.16 3.43 -17.58
N GLN A 44 -6.99 2.64 -16.51
CA GLN A 44 -5.80 1.79 -16.36
C GLN A 44 -5.92 0.49 -17.19
N LEU A 45 -4.80 -0.22 -17.31
CA LEU A 45 -4.76 -1.52 -17.97
C LEU A 45 -5.43 -2.59 -17.08
N PRO A 46 -6.04 -3.64 -17.67
CA PRO A 46 -6.98 -4.52 -16.99
C PRO A 46 -6.38 -5.42 -15.90
N TYR A 47 -5.06 -5.67 -15.95
CA TYR A 47 -4.38 -6.46 -14.94
C TYR A 47 -3.60 -5.55 -14.01
N CYS A 48 -3.57 -5.86 -12.71
CA CYS A 48 -2.71 -5.18 -11.76
C CYS A 48 -2.04 -6.12 -10.75
N MET A 49 -0.95 -5.64 -10.17
CA MET A 49 -0.28 -6.29 -9.04
C MET A 49 0.40 -5.24 -8.17
N LEU A 50 0.57 -5.59 -6.90
CA LEU A 50 0.98 -4.67 -5.86
C LEU A 50 2.21 -5.17 -5.13
N PHE A 51 3.18 -4.29 -4.95
CA PHE A 51 4.36 -4.53 -4.12
C PHE A 51 4.56 -3.38 -3.14
N THR A 52 5.15 -3.67 -1.98
CA THR A 52 5.68 -2.65 -1.08
C THR A 52 7.19 -2.76 -0.97
N THR A 53 7.84 -1.62 -0.76
CA THR A 53 9.23 -1.56 -0.29
C THR A 53 9.30 -0.62 0.91
N SER A 54 9.72 -1.16 2.05
CA SER A 54 9.91 -0.36 3.25
C SER A 54 11.20 0.47 3.19
N GLU A 55 11.31 1.47 4.06
CA GLU A 55 12.56 2.21 4.26
C GLU A 55 13.72 1.31 4.70
N LYS A 56 13.41 0.14 5.30
CA LYS A 56 14.39 -0.89 5.68
C LYS A 56 14.74 -1.84 4.53
N GLY A 57 14.23 -1.59 3.32
CA GLY A 57 14.49 -2.40 2.13
C GLY A 57 13.71 -3.72 2.08
N VAL A 58 12.70 -3.92 2.94
CA VAL A 58 11.85 -5.12 2.91
C VAL A 58 10.88 -5.00 1.75
N ILE A 59 10.95 -5.96 0.81
CA ILE A 59 10.04 -6.03 -0.34
C ILE A 59 8.96 -7.08 -0.05
N ARG A 60 7.67 -6.72 -0.20
CA ARG A 60 6.56 -7.67 -0.09
C ARG A 60 5.66 -7.61 -1.31
N GLN A 61 5.25 -8.77 -1.80
CA GLN A 61 4.14 -8.88 -2.74
C GLN A 61 2.83 -8.84 -1.95
N LEU A 62 1.93 -7.92 -2.31
CA LEU A 62 0.63 -7.79 -1.65
C LEU A 62 -0.46 -8.62 -2.34
N THR A 63 -0.46 -8.67 -3.67
CA THR A 63 -1.39 -9.47 -4.48
C THR A 63 -0.83 -10.88 -4.68
N LEU A 64 -0.86 -11.71 -3.63
CA LEU A 64 -0.41 -13.11 -3.71
C LEU A 64 -1.55 -13.99 -4.24
N THR A 65 -1.37 -14.56 -5.43
CA THR A 65 -2.31 -15.50 -6.06
C THR A 65 -1.69 -16.87 -6.21
N ARG A 66 -2.52 -17.90 -6.43
CA ARG A 66 -2.03 -19.27 -6.68
C ARG A 66 -1.20 -19.34 -7.96
N GLU A 67 -1.56 -18.53 -8.94
CA GLU A 67 -0.92 -18.47 -10.25
C GLU A 67 0.36 -17.64 -10.24
N ASN A 68 0.65 -16.88 -9.17
CA ASN A 68 1.79 -15.96 -9.07
C ASN A 68 1.89 -15.00 -10.28
N ARG A 69 0.75 -14.46 -10.71
CA ARG A 69 0.62 -13.49 -11.81
C ARG A 69 -0.23 -12.29 -11.39
N SER A 70 -0.12 -11.19 -12.12
CA SER A 70 -1.03 -10.05 -11.98
C SER A 70 -2.48 -10.50 -12.17
N ILE A 71 -3.38 -9.87 -11.40
CA ILE A 71 -4.81 -10.20 -11.33
C ILE A 71 -5.62 -9.17 -12.11
N ARG A 72 -6.88 -9.46 -12.43
CA ARG A 72 -7.77 -8.43 -12.96
C ARG A 72 -8.11 -7.39 -11.89
N CYS A 73 -8.13 -6.14 -12.29
CA CYS A 73 -8.41 -5.01 -11.42
C CYS A 73 -9.43 -4.09 -12.08
N GLU A 74 -10.55 -3.89 -11.40
CA GLU A 74 -11.60 -3.01 -11.85
C GLU A 74 -11.34 -1.58 -11.40
N ALA A 75 -11.70 -0.61 -12.23
CA ALA A 75 -11.60 0.79 -11.87
C ALA A 75 -12.53 1.12 -10.69
N ASN A 76 -12.06 1.98 -9.80
CA ASN A 76 -12.79 2.48 -8.63
C ASN A 76 -13.21 1.40 -7.61
N GLN A 77 -12.61 0.20 -7.68
CA GLN A 77 -12.82 -0.88 -6.73
C GLN A 77 -11.51 -1.23 -6.00
N PRO A 78 -11.55 -1.67 -4.73
CA PRO A 78 -10.35 -2.13 -4.06
C PRO A 78 -9.71 -3.31 -4.80
N VAL A 79 -8.39 -3.24 -5.02
CA VAL A 79 -7.65 -4.36 -5.62
C VAL A 79 -7.86 -5.63 -4.80
N ALA A 80 -8.24 -6.72 -5.48
CA ALA A 80 -8.57 -8.02 -4.88
C ALA A 80 -9.68 -7.97 -3.80
N ASN A 81 -10.48 -6.89 -3.73
CA ASN A 81 -11.51 -6.67 -2.71
C ASN A 81 -11.01 -6.90 -1.27
N THR A 82 -9.77 -6.51 -0.99
CA THR A 82 -9.11 -6.80 0.30
C THR A 82 -8.39 -5.58 0.87
N ARG A 83 -8.02 -5.69 2.14
CA ARG A 83 -7.21 -4.72 2.88
C ARG A 83 -5.81 -5.28 3.08
N PHE A 84 -4.80 -4.47 2.80
CA PHE A 84 -3.40 -4.84 2.97
C PHE A 84 -2.89 -4.31 4.31
N ARG A 85 -2.27 -5.18 5.10
CA ARG A 85 -1.64 -4.81 6.36
C ARG A 85 -0.15 -4.54 6.14
N VAL A 86 0.31 -3.38 6.58
CA VAL A 86 1.73 -3.02 6.60
C VAL A 86 2.23 -3.08 8.05
N PRO A 87 3.19 -3.94 8.39
CA PRO A 87 3.70 -4.03 9.75
C PRO A 87 4.30 -2.70 10.20
N VAL A 88 3.95 -2.26 11.42
CA VAL A 88 4.45 -0.99 11.98
C VAL A 88 5.98 -0.97 12.06
N GLN A 89 6.59 -2.14 12.31
CA GLN A 89 8.03 -2.32 12.37
C GLN A 89 8.74 -2.07 11.03
N GLU A 90 8.02 -2.17 9.90
CA GLU A 90 8.58 -1.85 8.58
C GLU A 90 8.66 -0.33 8.35
N GLY A 91 7.88 0.47 9.08
CA GLY A 91 7.84 1.93 8.92
C GLY A 91 7.13 2.35 7.64
N LYS A 92 7.47 3.54 7.13
CA LYS A 92 6.91 4.04 5.87
C LYS A 92 7.27 3.09 4.72
N VAL A 93 6.31 2.84 3.85
CA VAL A 93 6.47 2.02 2.65
C VAL A 93 6.14 2.80 1.39
N ARG A 94 6.92 2.55 0.34
CA ARG A 94 6.55 2.85 -1.05
C ARG A 94 5.69 1.70 -1.56
N VAL A 95 4.51 2.00 -2.08
CA VAL A 95 3.60 1.03 -2.69
C VAL A 95 3.70 1.17 -4.20
N TYR A 96 4.18 0.13 -4.88
CA TYR A 96 4.22 0.07 -6.33
C TYR A 96 2.95 -0.61 -6.84
N VAL A 97 2.19 0.13 -7.65
CA VAL A 97 1.01 -0.38 -8.34
C VAL A 97 1.35 -0.54 -9.82
N PHE A 98 1.39 -1.77 -10.29
CA PHE A 98 1.62 -2.09 -11.69
C PHE A 98 0.29 -2.34 -12.38
N PHE A 99 0.08 -1.75 -13.54
CA PHE A 99 -1.01 -2.08 -14.45
C PHE A 99 -0.43 -2.63 -15.75
N SER A 100 -0.97 -3.75 -16.24
CA SER A 100 -0.50 -4.42 -17.45
C SER A 100 -1.67 -4.82 -18.36
N ASP A 101 -1.42 -4.84 -19.67
CA ASP A 101 -2.42 -5.29 -20.65
C ASP A 101 -2.52 -6.82 -20.78
N GLU A 102 -1.53 -7.53 -20.26
CA GLU A 102 -1.53 -8.99 -20.14
C GLU A 102 -1.12 -9.45 -18.73
N PRO A 103 -1.39 -10.71 -18.33
CA PRO A 103 -0.96 -11.23 -17.04
C PRO A 103 0.57 -11.34 -16.96
N VAL A 104 1.19 -10.72 -15.96
CA VAL A 104 2.66 -10.69 -15.78
C VAL A 104 3.06 -11.54 -14.56
N PRO A 105 4.12 -12.37 -14.65
CA PRO A 105 4.63 -13.14 -13.51
C PRO A 105 5.15 -12.23 -12.39
N THR A 106 4.64 -12.42 -11.16
CA THR A 106 5.00 -11.57 -10.02
C THR A 106 6.43 -11.82 -9.53
N GLY A 107 6.93 -13.05 -9.64
CA GLY A 107 8.29 -13.42 -9.25
C GLY A 107 9.37 -12.62 -10.01
N TRP A 108 9.18 -12.41 -11.31
CA TRP A 108 10.11 -11.61 -12.11
C TRP A 108 10.09 -10.13 -11.68
N VAL A 109 8.91 -9.58 -11.41
CA VAL A 109 8.79 -8.20 -10.90
C VAL A 109 9.48 -8.06 -9.55
N ALA A 110 9.29 -9.02 -8.64
CA ALA A 110 9.94 -9.04 -7.34
C ALA A 110 11.47 -9.04 -7.45
N GLN A 111 12.02 -9.86 -8.35
CA GLN A 111 13.46 -9.92 -8.60
C GLN A 111 14.00 -8.56 -9.09
N GLN A 112 13.34 -7.95 -10.08
CA GLN A 112 13.78 -6.64 -10.60
C GLN A 112 13.67 -5.53 -9.55
N LEU A 113 12.62 -5.53 -8.72
CA LEU A 113 12.51 -4.60 -7.60
C LEU A 113 13.64 -4.80 -6.58
N TYR A 114 14.06 -6.05 -6.34
CA TYR A 114 15.19 -6.34 -5.46
C TYR A 114 16.53 -5.85 -6.04
N GLU A 115 16.74 -6.02 -7.34
CA GLU A 115 17.92 -5.51 -8.05
C GLU A 115 17.98 -3.97 -8.04
N LEU A 116 16.81 -3.32 -8.09
CA LEU A 116 16.67 -1.87 -8.12
C LEU A 116 16.47 -1.22 -6.73
N ARG A 117 16.54 -1.98 -5.64
CA ARG A 117 16.16 -1.52 -4.28
C ARG A 117 16.91 -0.28 -3.80
N ASP A 118 18.16 -0.11 -4.24
CA ASP A 118 19.04 0.99 -3.87
C ASP A 118 18.79 2.25 -4.72
N LYS A 119 17.92 2.15 -5.74
CA LYS A 119 17.53 3.29 -6.58
C LYS A 119 16.52 4.17 -5.84
N GLU A 120 16.80 5.47 -5.81
CA GLU A 120 15.93 6.46 -5.16
C GLU A 120 14.50 6.42 -5.72
N ARG A 121 14.39 6.31 -7.05
CA ARG A 121 13.11 6.23 -7.75
C ARG A 121 13.14 5.17 -8.84
N ILE A 122 12.27 4.19 -8.70
CA ILE A 122 11.98 3.19 -9.73
C ILE A 122 10.84 3.74 -10.60
N THR A 123 10.92 3.49 -11.90
CA THR A 123 9.88 3.81 -12.89
C THR A 123 9.52 2.56 -13.70
N ALA A 124 8.40 2.57 -14.41
CA ALA A 124 8.03 1.45 -15.29
C ALA A 124 9.11 1.14 -16.34
N MET A 125 9.86 2.15 -16.82
CA MET A 125 10.92 2.01 -17.82
C MET A 125 12.16 1.29 -17.31
N ASP A 126 12.35 1.26 -15.99
CA ASP A 126 13.46 0.54 -15.36
C ASP A 126 13.23 -0.97 -15.33
N LEU A 127 11.96 -1.38 -15.53
CA LEU A 127 11.54 -2.75 -15.44
C LEU A 127 11.38 -3.32 -16.85
N ARG A 128 12.03 -4.46 -17.08
CA ARG A 128 11.96 -5.24 -18.31
C ARG A 128 10.74 -6.15 -18.25
N LEU A 129 9.54 -5.57 -18.26
CA LEU A 129 8.28 -6.29 -18.24
C LEU A 129 7.69 -6.36 -19.67
N PRO A 130 6.98 -7.45 -20.00
CA PRO A 130 6.38 -7.60 -21.31
C PRO A 130 5.11 -6.73 -21.45
N GLY A 131 4.74 -6.44 -22.70
CA GLY A 131 3.54 -5.67 -23.03
C GLY A 131 3.63 -4.20 -22.64
N ARG A 132 2.46 -3.59 -22.42
CA ARG A 132 2.37 -2.21 -21.94
C ARG A 132 2.23 -2.22 -20.42
N ILE A 133 3.07 -1.43 -19.76
CA ILE A 133 3.04 -1.27 -18.31
C ILE A 133 2.84 0.18 -17.94
N TYR A 134 1.90 0.41 -17.03
CA TYR A 134 1.83 1.64 -16.25
C TYR A 134 2.20 1.34 -14.81
N MET A 135 2.91 2.27 -14.18
CA MET A 135 3.27 2.18 -12.78
C MET A 135 2.87 3.44 -12.04
N GLU A 136 2.33 3.26 -10.84
CA GLU A 136 2.12 4.30 -9.85
C GLU A 136 2.96 3.99 -8.61
N THR A 137 3.48 5.03 -7.97
CA THR A 137 4.18 4.89 -6.69
C THR A 137 3.46 5.73 -5.66
N LEU A 138 2.88 5.04 -4.69
CA LEU A 138 2.15 5.65 -3.59
C LEU A 138 2.96 5.50 -2.30
N GLU A 139 2.57 6.23 -1.26
CA GLU A 139 3.21 6.13 0.06
C GLU A 139 2.17 5.75 1.11
N PHE A 140 2.60 4.94 2.08
CA PHE A 140 1.80 4.62 3.24
C PHE A 140 2.69 4.52 4.48
N THR A 141 2.26 5.14 5.58
CA THR A 141 2.96 5.06 6.87
C THR A 141 2.04 4.38 7.87
N PRO A 142 2.36 3.17 8.38
CA PRO A 142 1.59 2.55 9.44
C PRO A 142 1.73 3.35 10.74
N GLU A 143 0.64 3.50 11.47
CA GLU A 143 0.55 4.21 12.73
C GLU A 143 0.63 3.22 13.89
N THR A 144 1.36 3.59 14.94
CA THR A 144 1.29 2.91 16.25
C THR A 144 -0.02 3.27 16.92
N VAL A 145 -0.82 2.27 17.27
CA VAL A 145 -1.95 2.48 18.19
C VAL A 145 -1.39 2.41 19.60
N ASP A 146 -1.39 3.52 20.32
CA ASP A 146 -1.12 3.48 21.75
C ASP A 146 -2.27 2.74 22.46
N PRO A 147 -2.00 1.61 23.15
CA PRO A 147 -3.05 0.85 23.82
C PRO A 147 -3.77 1.64 24.93
N LYS A 148 -3.23 2.79 25.35
CA LYS A 148 -3.85 3.70 26.34
C LYS A 148 -4.94 4.60 25.76
N ALA A 149 -5.06 4.75 24.44
CA ALA A 149 -6.12 5.53 23.80
C ALA A 149 -7.45 4.75 23.69
N ALA A 150 -7.41 3.43 23.87
CA ALA A 150 -8.59 2.57 23.99
C ALA A 150 -8.98 2.41 25.48
N GLY A 151 -9.17 3.52 26.18
CA GLY A 151 -9.68 3.53 27.55
C GLY A 151 -11.16 3.17 27.58
N ILE A 152 -11.49 1.89 27.41
CA ILE A 152 -12.77 1.36 27.92
C ILE A 152 -12.53 1.14 29.41
N GLY A 153 -13.12 1.99 30.24
CA GLY A 153 -13.13 1.85 31.69
C GLY A 153 -13.70 0.49 32.05
N VAL A 154 -12.84 -0.43 32.44
CA VAL A 154 -13.24 -1.60 33.23
C VAL A 154 -13.45 -1.06 34.64
N THR A 155 -14.70 -0.81 35.00
CA THR A 155 -15.09 -0.68 36.40
C THR A 155 -14.76 -2.01 37.07
N SER A 156 -13.72 -2.00 37.92
CA SER A 156 -13.51 -3.08 38.88
C SER A 156 -14.71 -3.13 39.82
N ASP A 157 -15.61 -4.09 39.60
CA ASP A 157 -16.45 -4.59 40.68
C ASP A 157 -15.55 -5.42 41.59
N GLY A 158 -14.88 -4.72 42.50
CA GLY A 158 -14.20 -5.28 43.65
C GLY A 158 -15.23 -5.90 44.59
N GLY A 159 -15.49 -7.20 44.42
CA GLY A 159 -16.13 -8.03 45.43
C GLY A 159 -15.15 -8.26 46.58
N THR A 160 -15.21 -7.40 47.58
CA THR A 160 -14.54 -7.56 48.88
C THR A 160 -15.06 -8.82 49.58
N ALA A 161 -14.22 -9.83 49.72
CA ALA A 161 -14.40 -10.89 50.71
C ALA A 161 -13.81 -10.41 52.06
N PRO A 162 -14.57 -10.39 53.16
CA PRO A 162 -13.98 -10.21 54.48
C PRO A 162 -13.58 -11.57 55.08
N ASP A 163 -12.29 -11.70 55.38
CA ASP A 163 -11.76 -12.72 56.29
C ASP A 163 -12.32 -12.52 57.69
N ALA A 164 -12.90 -13.58 58.27
CA ALA A 164 -13.05 -13.75 59.71
C ALA A 164 -12.99 -15.26 60.04
N GLY A 165 -11.85 -15.70 60.56
CA GLY A 165 -11.64 -17.08 60.96
C GLY A 165 -12.42 -17.49 62.21
N THR A 166 -12.41 -18.80 62.51
CA THR A 166 -12.24 -19.38 63.87
C THR A 166 -12.58 -20.88 63.90
N ARG A 167 -11.55 -21.68 64.25
CA ARG A 167 -11.52 -22.96 65.00
C ARG A 167 -12.03 -24.29 64.41
N ALA A 168 -11.06 -25.22 64.49
CA ALA A 168 -11.12 -26.54 65.13
C ALA A 168 -11.58 -27.78 64.33
N ARG A 169 -10.56 -28.60 64.04
CA ARG A 169 -10.42 -30.03 64.39
C ARG A 169 -11.53 -31.00 63.93
N ALA A 170 -11.10 -31.94 63.07
CA ALA A 170 -10.92 -33.37 63.37
C ALA A 170 -11.66 -34.36 62.45
N VAL A 171 -10.93 -35.44 62.15
CA VAL A 171 -11.38 -36.81 61.85
C VAL A 171 -11.70 -37.15 60.37
N GLU A 172 -10.71 -37.72 59.68
CA GLU A 172 -10.93 -38.91 58.82
C GLU A 172 -11.28 -40.11 59.71
N PRO A 173 -12.11 -41.11 59.32
CA PRO A 173 -11.79 -41.98 58.17
C PRO A 173 -12.96 -42.59 57.37
N ALA A 174 -12.58 -43.12 56.20
CA ALA A 174 -12.98 -44.35 55.48
C ALA A 174 -14.39 -44.97 55.56
N ALA A 175 -14.89 -45.40 54.39
CA ALA A 175 -15.60 -46.66 54.04
C ALA A 175 -16.56 -46.38 52.85
N HIS A 176 -16.76 -47.18 51.80
CA HIS A 176 -16.43 -48.55 51.40
C HIS A 176 -16.28 -48.58 49.87
#